data_AF-D3PVN4-F1
#
_entry.id   AF-D3PVN4-F1
#
_cell.length_a   1.000
_cell.length_b   1.000
_cell.length_c   1.000
_cell.angle_alpha   90.00
_cell.angle_beta   90.00
_cell.angle_gamma   90.00
#
_symmetry.space_group_name_H-M   'P 1'
#
loop_
_entity.id
_entity.type
_entity.pdbx_description
1 polymer ?
#
loop_
_entity_poly.entity_id
_entity_poly.type
_entity_poly.pdbx_seq_one_letter_code
_entity_poly.pdbx_strand_id
1 'polypeptide(L)' 'MSTATITRAWTDVEFRAGLSTEELELVEHPAGDLDAELRELYIHEATAQSTNCTKWTGSPNCCC' A
#
# COMPACT_ATOMS: atom_id res chain seq x y z
N MET A 1 19.10 -6.54 9.28
CA MET A 1 18.46 -6.36 10.61
C MET A 1 17.46 -7.50 10.83
N SER A 2 17.08 -7.87 12.06
CA SER A 2 16.09 -8.95 12.28
C SER A 2 14.65 -8.44 12.11
N THR A 3 13.71 -9.31 11.70
CA THR A 3 12.29 -8.95 11.55
C THR A 3 11.70 -8.40 12.85
N ALA A 4 12.05 -8.99 14.01
CA ALA A 4 11.58 -8.50 15.30
C ALA A 4 12.07 -7.08 15.62
N THR A 5 13.30 -6.74 15.22
CA THR A 5 13.87 -5.41 15.39
C THR A 5 13.15 -4.38 14.51
N ILE A 6 12.87 -4.73 13.26
CA ILE A 6 12.13 -3.86 12.32
C ILE A 6 10.72 -3.60 12.84
N THR A 7 9.98 -4.66 13.22
CA THR A 7 8.63 -4.51 13.78
C THR A 7 8.65 -3.61 15.01
N ARG A 8 9.61 -3.81 15.92
CA ARG A 8 9.74 -2.98 17.12
C ARG A 8 10.02 -1.51 16.77
N ALA A 9 10.90 -1.24 15.81
CA ALA A 9 11.19 0.12 15.34
C ALA A 9 9.97 0.85 14.77
N TRP A 10 8.97 0.12 14.26
CA TRP A 10 7.71 0.71 13.78
C TRP A 10 6.66 0.89 14.87
N THR A 11 6.64 0.02 15.89
CA THR A 11 5.63 0.05 16.96
C THR A 11 6.04 0.86 18.19
N ASP A 12 7.35 1.04 18.42
CA ASP A 12 7.93 1.64 19.62
C ASP A 12 8.75 2.89 19.23
N VAL A 13 8.20 4.07 19.54
CA VAL A 13 8.78 5.37 19.18
C VAL A 13 10.07 5.64 19.93
N GLU A 14 10.19 5.22 21.19
CA GLU A 14 11.41 5.41 21.98
C GLU A 14 12.54 4.54 21.46
N PHE A 15 12.23 3.29 21.10
CA PHE A 15 13.19 2.40 20.45
C PHE A 15 13.67 2.97 19.12
N ARG A 16 12.75 3.51 18.29
CA ARG A 16 13.11 4.13 17.00
C ARG A 16 13.98 5.37 17.16
N ALA A 17 13.70 6.21 18.16
CA ALA A 17 14.47 7.42 18.44
C ALA A 17 15.91 7.11 18.91
N GLY A 18 16.15 5.91 19.43
CA GLY A 18 17.47 5.45 19.85
C GLY A 18 18.35 4.85 18.76
N LEU A 19 17.83 4.65 17.53
CA LEU A 19 18.58 4.08 16.41
C LEU A 19 19.51 5.11 15.76
N SER A 20 20.67 4.65 15.28
CA SER A 20 21.56 5.49 14.47
C SER A 20 20.96 5.78 13.09
N THR A 21 21.54 6.74 12.37
CA THR A 21 21.10 7.06 11.00
C THR A 21 21.27 5.87 10.07
N GLU A 22 22.38 5.14 10.17
CA GLU A 22 22.65 3.93 9.39
C GLU A 22 21.68 2.79 9.74
N GLU A 23 21.26 2.68 11.00
CA GLU A 23 20.26 1.69 11.41
C GLU A 23 18.87 2.04 10.90
N LEU A 24 18.51 3.33 10.90
CA LEU A 24 17.23 3.82 10.38
C LEU A 24 17.09 3.60 8.87
N GLU A 25 18.18 3.71 8.10
CA GLU A 25 18.18 3.39 6.66
C GLU A 25 17.85 1.91 6.38
N LEU A 26 18.08 1.03 7.36
CA LEU A 26 17.79 -0.40 7.27
C LEU A 26 16.39 -0.77 7.77
N VAL A 27 15.63 0.19 8.30
CA VAL A 27 14.24 -0.01 8.75
C VAL A 27 13.31 0.16 7.55
N GLU A 28 13.14 -0.92 6.78
CA GLU A 28 12.16 -0.97 5.69
C GLU A 28 10.73 -0.75 6.21
N HIS A 29 9.88 -0.15 5.38
CA HIS A 29 8.47 0.06 5.71
C HIS A 29 7.75 -1.30 5.74
N PRO A 30 6.96 -1.62 6.78
CA PRO A 30 6.37 -2.94 6.94
C PRO A 30 5.28 -3.22 5.90
N ALA A 31 4.73 -2.19 5.28
CA ALA A 31 3.82 -2.29 4.13
C ALA A 31 4.53 -2.54 2.79
N GLY A 32 5.85 -2.72 2.77
CA GLY A 32 6.61 -2.91 1.53
C GLY A 32 6.68 -1.65 0.66
N ASP A 33 6.94 -1.85 -0.64
CA ASP A 33 6.96 -0.79 -1.63
C ASP A 33 5.54 -0.49 -2.11
N LEU A 34 4.90 0.47 -1.44
CA LEU A 34 3.56 0.94 -1.77
C LEU A 34 3.45 1.43 -3.22
N ASP A 35 4.52 2.02 -3.78
CA ASP A 35 4.51 2.52 -5.17
C ASP A 35 4.53 1.37 -6.18
N ALA A 36 5.22 0.26 -5.86
CA ALA A 36 5.17 -0.95 -6.67
C ALA A 36 3.78 -1.59 -6.63
N GLU A 37 3.17 -1.74 -5.45
CA GLU A 37 1.82 -2.29 -5.31
C GLU A 37 0.77 -1.42 -6.01
N LEU A 38 0.86 -0.09 -5.89
CA LEU A 38 -0.01 0.83 -6.63
C LEU A 38 0.18 0.71 -8.14
N ARG A 39 1.42 0.54 -8.62
CA ARG A 39 1.67 0.37 -10.06
C ARG A 39 1.02 -0.90 -10.60
N GLU A 40 1.04 -2.00 -9.84
CA GLU A 40 0.33 -3.23 -10.21
C GLU A 40 -1.20 -3.02 -10.26
N LEU A 41 -1.76 -2.32 -9.26
CA LEU A 41 -3.19 -1.98 -9.24
C LEU A 41 -3.60 -1.09 -10.43
N TYR A 42 -2.80 -0.09 -10.78
CA TYR A 42 -3.07 0.78 -11.93
C TYR A 42 -3.11 0.02 -13.26
N ILE A 43 -2.26 -1.01 -13.43
CA ILE A 43 -2.26 -1.85 -14.64
C ILE A 43 -3.55 -2.68 -14.71
N HIS A 44 -4.05 -3.16 -13.57
CA HIS A 44 -5.28 -3.94 -13.51
C HIS A 44 -6.55 -3.08 -13.72
N GLU A 45 -6.61 -1.86 -13.20
CA GLU A 45 -7.74 -0.94 -13.49
C GLU A 45 -7.78 -0.48 -14.94
N ALA A 46 -6.61 -0.26 -15.58
CA ALA A 46 -6.55 0.13 -16.99
C ALA A 46 -6.98 -0.98 -17.96
N THR A 47 -6.94 -2.25 -17.52
CA THR A 47 -7.32 -3.42 -18.31
C THR A 47 -8.69 -3.98 -17.96
N ALA A 48 -9.30 -3.51 -16.86
CA ALA A 48 -10.68 -3.81 -16.53
C ALA A 48 -11.60 -3.24 -17.62
N GLN A 49 -12.26 -4.11 -18.38
CA GLN A 49 -13.37 -3.70 -19.24
C GLN A 49 -14.39 -2.98 -18.35
N SER A 50 -14.48 -1.66 -18.49
CA SER A 50 -15.48 -0.87 -17.79
C SER A 50 -16.85 -1.34 -18.27
N THR A 51 -17.51 -2.19 -17.50
CA THR A 51 -18.94 -2.38 -17.65
C THR A 51 -19.55 -1.03 -17.29
N ASN A 52 -20.00 -0.29 -18.30
CA ASN A 52 -20.55 1.07 -18.22
C ASN A 52 -21.86 1.15 -17.41
N CYS A 53 -22.01 0.36 -16.35
CA CYS A 53 -23.07 0.51 -15.38
C CYS A 53 -22.64 1.60 -14.40
N THR A 54 -23.03 2.84 -14.68
CA THR A 54 -22.97 3.93 -13.71
C THR A 54 -23.74 3.49 -12.47
N LYS A 55 -23.01 3.19 -11.38
CA LYS A 55 -23.58 2.65 -10.14
C LYS A 55 -24.54 3.64 -9.44
N TRP A 56 -24.68 4.86 -9.94
CA TRP A 56 -25.52 5.89 -9.35
C TRP A 56 -26.23 6.69 -10.42
N THR A 57 -27.54 6.46 -10.55
CA THR A 57 -28.63 7.46 -10.58
C THR A 57 -29.93 6.71 -10.82
N GLY A 58 -30.66 6.34 -9.76
CA GLY A 58 -32.13 6.19 -9.76
C GLY A 58 -32.87 5.28 -10.78
N SER A 59 -32.22 4.64 -11.74
CA SER A 59 -32.86 3.67 -12.64
C SER A 59 -31.81 2.80 -13.34
N PRO A 60 -31.90 1.46 -13.27
CA PRO A 60 -30.93 0.56 -13.87
C PRO A 60 -31.35 0.22 -15.30
N ASN A 61 -30.66 0.76 -16.29
CA ASN A 61 -30.63 0.15 -17.62
C ASN A 61 -29.17 -0.13 -17.98
N CYS A 62 -28.65 -1.25 -17.51
CA CYS A 62 -27.48 -1.87 -18.13
C CYS A 62 -28.01 -2.59 -19.38
N CYS A 63 -27.79 -2.01 -20.57
CA CYS A 63 -28.05 -2.74 -21.81
C CYS A 63 -26.89 -3.71 -22.06
N CYS A 64 -27.27 -4.92 -22.48
CA CYS A 64 -26.45 -6.10 -22.75
C CYS A 64 -25.25 -5.82 -23.65
#